data_AF-A0A3D1AT05-F1
#
_entry.id   AF-A0A3D1AT05-F1
#
_cell.length_a   1.000
_cell.length_b   1.000
_cell.length_c   1.000
_cell.angle_alpha   90.00
_cell.angle_beta   90.00
_cell.angle_gamma   90.00
#
_symmetry.space_group_name_H-M   'P 1'
#
loop_
_entity.id
_entity.type
_entity.pdbx_description
1 polymer ?
#
loop_
_entity_poly.entity_id
_entity_poly.type
_entity_poly.pdbx_seq_one_letter_code
_entity_poly.pdbx_strand_id
1 'polypeptide(L)'
;TAVGYFAQDHRESIANDTTAFEWLHQFDLQASHEEIRGLLGQMLFTGEEGLKPTHALSGGEAARLIFCRLMLQKPNVLVLDEPTNHLDLEAINALNIALQRYDGTVLLVTHDHDLIDEVATRIWHFDKDGIEDFKGPYAEYQSEVEAKVG
;
A
#
# COMPACT_ATOMS: atom_id res chain seq x y z
N THR A 1 5.36 -16.66 9.63
CA THR A 1 4.74 -15.80 8.61
C THR A 1 4.39 -14.48 9.26
N ALA A 2 4.94 -13.37 8.78
CA ALA A 2 4.55 -12.02 9.21
C ALA A 2 3.56 -11.46 8.18
N VAL A 3 2.41 -10.97 8.64
CA VAL A 3 1.35 -10.37 7.82
C VAL A 3 1.32 -8.87 8.10
N GLY A 4 1.46 -8.04 7.08
CA GLY A 4 1.16 -6.62 7.13
C GLY A 4 -0.30 -6.38 6.76
N TYR A 5 -1.02 -5.55 7.52
CA TYR A 5 -2.40 -5.17 7.23
C TYR A 5 -2.51 -3.65 7.10
N PHE A 6 -3.11 -3.20 6.01
CA PHE A 6 -3.48 -1.81 5.78
C PHE A 6 -5.00 -1.71 5.82
N ALA A 7 -5.52 -1.15 6.91
CA ALA A 7 -6.94 -0.93 7.10
C ALA A 7 -7.39 0.35 6.41
N GLN A 8 -8.67 0.43 6.06
CA GLN A 8 -9.28 1.64 5.52
C GLN A 8 -9.11 2.86 6.46
N ASP A 9 -9.25 2.67 7.78
CA ASP A 9 -8.94 3.70 8.79
C ASP A 9 -7.53 3.48 9.37
N HIS A 10 -6.54 3.93 8.63
CA HIS A 10 -5.13 3.72 8.95
C HIS A 10 -4.54 4.82 9.84
N ARG A 11 -5.25 5.94 10.05
CA ARG A 11 -4.75 7.08 10.83
C ARG A 11 -4.57 6.72 12.30
N GLU A 12 -5.41 5.85 12.84
CA GLU A 12 -5.28 5.34 14.21
C GLU A 12 -3.98 4.54 14.44
N SER A 13 -3.34 4.04 13.38
CA SER A 13 -2.10 3.26 13.48
C SER A 13 -0.85 4.11 13.68
N ILE A 14 -0.94 5.44 13.49
CA ILE A 14 0.19 6.36 13.62
C ILE A 14 0.06 7.10 14.97
N ALA A 15 1.08 6.96 15.83
CA ALA A 15 1.10 7.67 17.12
C ALA A 15 1.28 9.18 16.90
N ASN A 16 0.52 10.02 17.60
CA ASN A 16 0.42 11.47 17.33
C ASN A 16 1.57 12.35 17.87
N ASP A 17 2.47 11.77 18.67
CA ASP A 17 3.52 12.49 19.43
C ASP A 17 4.96 12.12 19.01
N THR A 18 5.15 11.73 17.76
CA THR A 18 6.46 11.40 17.18
C THR A 18 6.68 12.15 15.87
N THR A 19 7.91 12.21 15.39
CA THR A 19 8.16 12.57 13.98
C THR A 19 7.94 11.37 13.05
N ALA A 20 7.74 11.61 11.76
CA ALA A 20 7.64 10.52 10.77
C ALA A 20 8.87 9.60 10.80
N PHE A 21 10.07 10.17 10.97
CA PHE A 21 11.32 9.45 11.12
C PHE A 21 11.34 8.57 12.37
N GLU A 22 11.05 9.13 13.55
CA GLU A 22 11.05 8.39 14.82
C GLU A 22 9.99 7.29 14.82
N TRP A 23 8.80 7.59 14.30
CA TRP A 23 7.73 6.61 14.16
C TRP A 23 8.15 5.45 13.27
N LEU A 24 8.86 5.70 12.17
CA LEU A 24 9.33 4.64 11.29
C LEU A 24 10.46 3.82 11.93
N HIS A 25 11.40 4.49 12.59
CA HIS A 25 12.56 3.86 13.24
C HIS A 25 12.17 2.91 14.38
N GLN A 26 11.05 3.15 15.06
CA GLN A 26 10.56 2.26 16.12
C GLN A 26 10.26 0.83 15.65
N PHE A 27 9.99 0.64 14.35
CA PHE A 27 9.67 -0.67 13.77
C PHE A 27 10.90 -1.49 13.39
N ASP A 28 12.07 -0.86 13.31
CA ASP A 28 13.36 -1.51 13.21
C ASP A 28 14.46 -0.63 13.84
N LEU A 29 14.73 -0.89 15.12
CA LEU A 29 15.75 -0.16 15.87
C LEU A 29 17.18 -0.45 15.39
N GLN A 30 17.39 -1.49 14.57
CA GLN A 30 18.69 -1.81 13.98
C GLN A 30 18.91 -1.10 12.64
N ALA A 31 17.86 -0.59 12.01
CA ALA A 31 17.96 0.19 10.79
C ALA A 31 18.77 1.46 11.02
N SER A 32 19.70 1.73 10.11
CA SER A 32 20.49 2.95 10.11
C SER A 32 19.64 4.17 9.77
N HIS A 33 20.09 5.35 10.18
CA HIS A 33 19.37 6.60 9.85
C HIS A 33 19.34 6.87 8.35
N GLU A 34 20.36 6.40 7.61
CA GLU A 34 20.41 6.52 6.15
C GLU A 34 19.37 5.63 5.47
N GLU A 35 19.15 4.41 5.97
CA GLU A 35 18.10 3.51 5.46
C GLU A 35 16.70 4.10 5.69
N ILE A 36 16.43 4.61 6.90
CA ILE A 36 15.15 5.25 7.23
C ILE A 36 14.91 6.48 6.36
N ARG A 37 15.92 7.34 6.18
CA ARG A 37 15.84 8.50 5.27
C ARG A 37 15.68 8.07 3.81
N GLY A 38 16.31 6.98 3.40
CA GLY A 38 16.18 6.42 2.06
C GLY A 38 14.77 5.94 1.76
N LEU A 39 14.12 5.27 2.71
CA LEU A 39 12.72 4.83 2.60
C LEU A 39 11.77 6.03 2.56
N LEU A 40 11.94 6.99 3.48
CA LEU A 40 11.17 8.23 3.49
C LEU A 40 11.32 8.99 2.16
N GLY A 41 12.55 9.11 1.64
CA GLY A 41 12.83 9.75 0.37
C GLY A 41 12.20 9.05 -0.84
N GLN A 42 12.13 7.71 -0.84
CA GLN A 42 11.42 6.94 -1.87
C GLN A 42 9.91 7.23 -1.87
N MET A 43 9.37 7.54 -0.70
CA MET A 43 7.97 7.95 -0.53
C MET A 43 7.80 9.48 -0.50
N LEU A 44 8.72 10.20 -1.15
CA LEU A 44 8.64 11.65 -1.40
C LEU A 44 8.61 12.52 -0.14
N PHE A 45 9.10 12.01 0.99
CA PHE A 45 9.48 12.86 2.12
C PHE A 45 10.87 13.43 1.84
N THR A 46 10.91 14.70 1.45
CA THR A 46 12.13 15.40 1.06
C THR A 46 12.68 16.27 2.19
N GLY A 47 14.02 16.40 2.25
CA GLY A 47 14.68 17.29 3.20
C GLY A 47 14.30 17.01 4.67
N GLU A 48 13.64 17.98 5.30
CA GLU A 48 13.22 17.91 6.71
C GLU A 48 11.80 17.36 6.90
N GLU A 49 11.09 16.95 5.83
CA GLU A 49 9.72 16.44 5.95
C GLU A 49 9.62 15.17 6.81
N GLY A 50 10.69 14.37 6.87
CA GLY A 50 10.78 13.24 7.80
C GLY A 50 10.76 13.64 9.29
N LEU A 51 11.07 14.90 9.61
CA LEU A 51 11.01 15.45 10.97
C LEU A 51 9.67 16.09 11.29
N LYS A 52 8.72 16.10 10.33
CA LYS A 52 7.37 16.62 10.57
C LYS A 52 6.69 15.77 11.66
N PRO A 53 6.00 16.41 12.62
CA PRO A 53 5.18 15.69 13.59
C PRO A 53 4.10 14.87 12.89
N THR A 54 3.88 13.64 13.35
CA THR A 54 2.92 12.70 12.75
C THR A 54 1.49 13.23 12.74
N HIS A 55 1.06 13.99 13.76
CA HIS A 55 -0.27 14.61 13.79
C HIS A 55 -0.47 15.69 12.70
N ALA A 56 0.62 16.26 12.19
CA ALA A 56 0.62 17.29 11.16
C ALA A 56 0.69 16.70 9.73
N LEU A 57 0.77 15.37 9.59
CA LEU A 57 0.74 14.70 8.30
C LEU A 57 -0.64 14.82 7.66
N SER A 58 -0.66 15.10 6.36
CA SER A 58 -1.86 14.91 5.54
C SER A 58 -2.26 13.44 5.46
N GLY A 59 -3.47 13.14 4.96
CA GLY A 59 -3.89 11.75 4.72
C GLY A 59 -2.94 11.00 3.78
N GLY A 60 -2.51 11.64 2.69
CA GLY A 60 -1.53 11.07 1.77
C GLY A 60 -0.16 10.86 2.41
N GLU A 61 0.32 11.81 3.21
CA GLU A 61 1.58 11.64 3.95
C GLU A 61 1.51 10.50 4.98
N ALA A 62 0.40 10.39 5.71
CA ALA A 62 0.17 9.29 6.66
C ALA A 62 0.22 7.92 5.96
N ALA A 63 -0.45 7.78 4.81
CA ALA A 63 -0.40 6.56 4.02
C ALA A 63 1.01 6.24 3.51
N ARG A 64 1.71 7.23 2.96
CA ARG A 64 3.11 7.09 2.52
C ARG A 64 4.03 6.63 3.65
N LEU A 65 3.83 7.13 4.86
CA LEU A 65 4.59 6.71 6.05
C LEU A 65 4.32 5.24 6.43
N ILE A 66 3.07 4.78 6.30
CA ILE A 66 2.73 3.36 6.51
C ILE A 66 3.39 2.48 5.46
N PHE A 67 3.45 2.90 4.20
CA PHE A 67 4.20 2.17 3.17
C PHE A 67 5.69 2.08 3.49
N CYS A 68 6.32 3.16 3.97
CA CYS A 68 7.69 3.10 4.46
C CYS A 68 7.87 2.01 5.54
N ARG A 69 6.92 1.91 6.48
CA ARG A 69 6.93 0.87 7.51
C ARG A 69 6.82 -0.52 6.89
N LEU A 70 5.93 -0.73 5.94
CA LEU A 70 5.77 -2.02 5.27
C LEU A 70 7.06 -2.42 4.52
N MET A 71 7.70 -1.47 3.83
CA MET A 71 8.99 -1.66 3.16
C MET A 71 10.13 -1.96 4.13
N LEU A 72 10.10 -1.35 5.33
CA LEU A 72 11.08 -1.59 6.39
C LEU A 72 10.91 -3.00 6.99
N GLN A 73 9.68 -3.37 7.34
CA GLN A 73 9.38 -4.64 7.98
C GLN A 73 9.45 -5.84 7.05
N LYS A 74 9.38 -5.60 5.72
CA LYS A 74 9.40 -6.62 4.66
C LYS A 74 8.54 -7.85 5.02
N PRO A 75 7.23 -7.65 5.30
CA PRO A 75 6.37 -8.79 5.56
C PRO A 75 6.35 -9.72 4.34
N ASN A 76 5.96 -10.97 4.55
CA ASN A 76 5.91 -11.94 3.45
C ASN A 76 4.52 -11.92 2.77
N VAL A 77 3.52 -11.37 3.47
CA VAL A 77 2.13 -11.24 3.04
C VAL A 77 1.64 -9.84 3.43
N LEU A 78 1.05 -9.13 2.48
CA LEU A 78 0.42 -7.83 2.66
C LEU A 78 -1.07 -7.95 2.35
N VAL A 79 -1.92 -7.40 3.21
CA VAL A 79 -3.37 -7.34 3.01
C VAL A 79 -3.77 -5.86 3.00
N LEU A 80 -4.32 -5.40 1.88
CA LEU A 80 -4.70 -4.02 1.64
C LEU A 80 -6.21 -3.92 1.40
N ASP A 81 -6.88 -3.10 2.19
CA ASP A 81 -8.33 -2.88 2.10
C ASP A 81 -8.61 -1.43 1.72
N GLU A 82 -9.06 -1.21 0.48
CA GLU A 82 -9.29 0.10 -0.15
C GLU A 82 -8.11 1.08 0.03
N PRO A 83 -6.88 0.69 -0.34
CA PRO A 83 -5.68 1.46 0.02
C PRO A 83 -5.55 2.79 -0.72
N THR A 84 -6.30 2.98 -1.80
CA THR A 84 -6.34 4.24 -2.57
C THR A 84 -7.31 5.26 -1.99
N ASN A 85 -8.18 4.84 -1.08
CA ASN A 85 -9.17 5.72 -0.50
C ASN A 85 -8.48 6.79 0.37
N HIS A 86 -8.88 8.04 0.21
CA HIS A 86 -8.25 9.20 0.86
C HIS A 86 -6.81 9.52 0.43
N LEU A 87 -6.28 8.84 -0.60
CA LEU A 87 -5.01 9.20 -1.22
C LEU A 87 -5.19 10.25 -2.30
N ASP A 88 -4.18 11.11 -2.45
CA ASP A 88 -4.03 11.91 -3.65
C ASP A 88 -3.34 11.10 -4.76
N LEU A 89 -3.33 11.65 -5.98
CA LEU A 89 -2.76 10.99 -7.15
C LEU A 89 -1.26 10.67 -6.97
N GLU A 90 -0.53 11.50 -6.24
CA GLU A 90 0.90 11.30 -5.99
C GLU A 90 1.13 10.09 -5.07
N ALA A 91 0.32 9.95 -4.02
CA ALA A 91 0.35 8.81 -3.12
C ALA A 91 -0.11 7.51 -3.80
N ILE A 92 -1.09 7.56 -4.70
CA ILE A 92 -1.51 6.40 -5.51
C ILE A 92 -0.35 5.91 -6.39
N ASN A 93 0.35 6.82 -7.07
CA ASN A 93 1.50 6.44 -7.90
C ASN A 93 2.63 5.81 -7.07
N ALA A 94 2.91 6.37 -5.88
CA ALA A 94 3.91 5.80 -4.99
C ALA A 94 3.50 4.39 -4.51
N LEU A 95 2.21 4.20 -4.22
CA LEU A 95 1.64 2.90 -3.88
C LEU A 95 1.82 1.88 -5.00
N ASN A 96 1.47 2.22 -6.24
CA ASN A 96 1.63 1.32 -7.39
C ASN A 96 3.09 0.87 -7.55
N ILE A 97 4.04 1.81 -7.50
CA ILE A 97 5.47 1.50 -7.61
C ILE A 97 5.93 0.59 -6.47
N ALA A 98 5.46 0.82 -5.25
CA ALA A 98 5.80 -0.01 -4.10
C ALA A 98 5.29 -1.44 -4.26
N LEU A 99 4.05 -1.63 -4.72
CA LEU A 99 3.45 -2.95 -4.91
C LEU A 99 4.08 -3.73 -6.06
N GLN A 100 4.41 -3.07 -7.17
CA GLN A 100 5.11 -3.71 -8.30
C GLN A 100 6.50 -4.24 -7.90
N ARG A 101 7.15 -3.61 -6.91
CA ARG A 101 8.49 -4.00 -6.43
C ARG A 101 8.45 -4.92 -5.21
N TYR A 102 7.27 -5.27 -4.72
CA TYR A 102 7.13 -6.05 -3.51
C TYR A 102 7.30 -7.54 -3.82
N ASP A 103 8.35 -8.15 -3.27
CA ASP A 103 8.69 -9.57 -3.51
C ASP A 103 7.76 -10.56 -2.75
N GLY A 104 6.84 -10.06 -1.93
CA GLY A 104 5.91 -10.88 -1.14
C GLY A 104 4.57 -11.12 -1.82
N THR A 105 3.64 -11.74 -1.11
CA THR A 105 2.24 -11.89 -1.58
C THR A 105 1.41 -10.68 -1.18
N VAL A 106 0.65 -10.11 -2.11
CA VAL A 106 -0.32 -9.04 -1.83
C VAL A 106 -1.74 -9.58 -2.03
N LEU A 107 -2.59 -9.36 -1.03
CA LEU A 107 -4.04 -9.48 -1.16
C LEU A 107 -4.61 -8.06 -1.15
N LEU A 108 -5.20 -7.65 -2.26
CA LEU A 108 -5.69 -6.29 -2.49
C LEU A 108 -7.20 -6.33 -2.68
N VAL A 109 -7.91 -5.50 -1.92
CA VAL A 109 -9.32 -5.16 -2.11
C VAL A 109 -9.37 -3.70 -2.52
N THR A 110 -9.91 -3.40 -3.70
CA THR A 110 -10.00 -2.03 -4.22
C THR A 110 -11.05 -1.95 -5.33
N HIS A 111 -11.64 -0.76 -5.49
CA HIS A 111 -12.43 -0.40 -6.67
C HIS A 111 -11.62 0.33 -7.77
N ASP A 112 -10.32 0.54 -7.56
CA ASP A 112 -9.44 1.24 -8.51
C ASP A 112 -8.96 0.30 -9.63
N HIS A 113 -9.50 0.49 -10.84
CA HIS A 113 -9.17 -0.33 -12.01
C HIS A 113 -7.72 -0.17 -12.47
N ASP A 114 -7.15 1.04 -12.38
CA ASP A 114 -5.78 1.30 -12.84
C ASP A 114 -4.78 0.57 -11.93
N LEU A 115 -5.00 0.63 -10.61
CA LEU A 115 -4.20 -0.14 -9.65
C LEU A 115 -4.33 -1.65 -9.89
N ILE A 116 -5.55 -2.17 -10.12
CA ILE A 116 -5.77 -3.60 -10.39
C ILE A 116 -5.02 -4.02 -11.67
N ASP A 117 -5.13 -3.25 -12.76
CA ASP A 117 -4.46 -3.56 -14.03
C ASP A 117 -2.93 -3.56 -13.90
N GLU A 118 -2.38 -2.69 -13.06
CA GLU A 118 -0.93 -2.58 -12.88
C GLU A 118 -0.32 -3.66 -11.98
N VAL A 119 -1.05 -4.18 -11.00
CA VAL A 119 -0.46 -5.05 -9.95
C VAL A 119 -1.08 -6.45 -9.86
N ALA A 120 -2.31 -6.65 -10.34
CA ALA A 120 -3.02 -7.90 -10.12
C ALA A 120 -2.61 -8.99 -11.11
N THR A 121 -2.25 -10.16 -10.57
CA THR A 121 -1.92 -11.37 -11.35
C THR A 121 -3.00 -12.45 -11.27
N ARG A 122 -4.02 -12.24 -10.44
CA ARG A 122 -5.13 -13.15 -10.17
C ARG A 122 -6.29 -12.33 -9.61
N ILE A 123 -7.50 -12.62 -10.08
CA ILE A 123 -8.72 -11.91 -9.69
C ILE A 123 -9.65 -12.88 -8.98
N TRP A 124 -10.12 -12.48 -7.80
CA TRP A 124 -11.22 -13.13 -7.10
C TRP A 124 -12.45 -12.26 -7.21
N HIS A 125 -13.39 -12.67 -8.05
CA HIS A 125 -14.66 -11.98 -8.22
C HIS A 125 -15.72 -12.65 -7.36
N PHE A 126 -16.39 -11.85 -6.53
CA PHE A 126 -17.45 -12.31 -5.64
C PHE A 126 -18.78 -11.95 -6.28
N ASP A 127 -19.61 -12.97 -6.55
CA ASP A 127 -20.97 -12.78 -7.04
C ASP A 127 -21.98 -13.47 -6.12
N LYS A 128 -23.25 -13.49 -6.55
CA LYS A 128 -24.36 -14.13 -5.82
C LYS A 128 -24.29 -15.67 -5.80
N ASP A 129 -23.54 -16.27 -6.74
CA ASP A 129 -23.48 -17.70 -7.00
C ASP A 129 -22.18 -18.32 -6.42
N GLY A 130 -21.20 -17.49 -6.05
CA GLY A 130 -19.99 -17.90 -5.35
C GLY A 130 -18.80 -16.95 -5.55
N ILE A 131 -17.60 -17.54 -5.57
CA ILE A 131 -16.34 -16.84 -5.87
C ILE A 131 -15.80 -17.41 -7.17
N GLU A 132 -15.63 -16.55 -8.17
CA GLU A 132 -14.94 -16.87 -9.41
C GLU A 132 -13.44 -16.57 -9.24
N ASP A 133 -12.63 -17.60 -9.49
CA ASP A 133 -11.18 -17.55 -9.34
C ASP A 133 -10.50 -17.50 -10.70
N PHE A 134 -10.17 -16.30 -11.16
CA PHE A 134 -9.54 -16.06 -12.45
C PHE A 134 -8.03 -15.84 -12.30
N LYS A 135 -7.22 -16.60 -13.05
CA LYS A 135 -5.75 -16.50 -13.04
C LYS A 135 -5.27 -15.79 -14.29
N GLY A 136 -5.08 -14.49 -14.18
CA GLY A 136 -4.55 -13.66 -15.25
C GLY A 136 -4.69 -12.17 -14.93
N PRO A 137 -4.19 -11.31 -15.83
CA PRO A 137 -4.38 -9.87 -15.75
C PRO A 137 -5.86 -9.47 -15.80
N TYR A 138 -6.18 -8.31 -15.24
CA TYR A 138 -7.55 -7.84 -15.16
C TYR A 138 -8.18 -7.51 -16.53
N ALA A 139 -7.40 -6.99 -17.48
CA ALA A 139 -7.84 -6.82 -18.87
C ALA A 139 -8.37 -8.13 -19.53
N GLU A 140 -7.74 -9.28 -19.25
CA GLU A 140 -8.20 -10.58 -19.77
C GLU A 140 -9.51 -11.00 -19.09
N TYR A 141 -9.61 -10.78 -17.78
CA TYR A 141 -10.82 -11.03 -17.02
C TYR A 141 -12.02 -10.21 -17.54
N GLN A 142 -11.83 -8.91 -17.77
CA GLN A 142 -12.89 -8.05 -18.33
C GLN A 142 -13.38 -8.55 -19.69
N SER A 143 -12.45 -8.94 -20.57
CA SER A 143 -12.78 -9.47 -21.90
C SER A 143 -13.65 -10.74 -21.81
N GLU A 144 -13.35 -11.63 -20.86
CA GLU A 144 -14.14 -12.85 -20.64
C GLU A 144 -15.53 -12.53 -20.08
N VAL A 145 -15.63 -11.58 -19.16
CA VAL A 145 -16.92 -11.13 -18.61
C VAL A 145 -17.80 -10.52 -19.69
N GLU A 146 -17.26 -9.65 -20.55
CA GLU A 146 -18.01 -9.05 -21.67
C GLU A 146 -18.53 -10.11 -22.64
N ALA A 147 -17.70 -11.12 -22.96
CA ALA A 147 -18.10 -12.23 -23.84
C ALA A 147 -19.20 -13.14 -23.25
N LYS A 148 -19.36 -13.17 -21.92
CA LYS A 148 -20.44 -13.92 -21.23
C LYS A 148 -21.78 -13.16 -21.22
N VAL A 149 -21.75 -11.83 -21.39
CA VAL A 149 -22.93 -10.95 -21.30
C VAL A 149 -23.52 -10.62 -22.68
N GLY A 150 -22.73 -10.74 -23.76
CA GLY A 150 -23.16 -10.58 -25.16
C GLY A 150 -23.77 -11.85 -25.77
#